data_AF-A0A3A3CWX5-F1
#
_entry.id   AF-A0A3A3CWX5-F1
#
_cell.length_a   1.000
_cell.length_b   1.000
_cell.length_c   1.000
_cell.angle_alpha   90.00
_cell.angle_beta   90.00
_cell.angle_gamma   90.00
#
_symmetry.space_group_name_H-M   'P 1'
#
loop_
_entity.id
_entity.type
_entity.pdbx_description
1 polymer ?
#
loop_
_entity_poly.entity_id
_entity_poly.type
_entity_poly.pdbx_seq_one_letter_code
_entity_poly.pdbx_strand_id
1 'polypeptide(L)' 'MGGCQLKFSKSVGYGFTKGTNPQRVNNLSIVVVGYAKDNNGVWHINSMYPSNRHVKVGGG' A
#
# COMPACT_ATOMS: atom_id res chain seq x y z
N MET A 1 -2.32 14.33 3.45
CA MET A 1 -2.74 12.92 3.66
C MET A 1 -1.53 12.14 4.14
N GLY A 2 -1.67 11.29 5.15
CA GLY A 2 -0.55 10.51 5.70
C GLY A 2 -0.54 9.09 5.15
N GLY A 3 0.57 8.39 5.34
CA GLY A 3 0.66 6.97 5.02
C GLY A 3 1.81 6.30 5.73
N CYS A 4 1.77 4.98 5.78
CA CYS A 4 2.87 4.17 6.30
C CYS A 4 3.06 2.92 5.45
N GLN A 5 4.19 2.26 5.67
CA GLN A 5 4.51 0.98 5.05
C GLN A 5 4.77 -0.06 6.14
N LEU A 6 4.08 -1.19 6.06
CA LEU A 6 4.32 -2.35 6.91
C LEU A 6 5.10 -3.38 6.10
N LYS A 7 6.23 -3.84 6.64
CA LYS A 7 7.09 -4.84 5.99
C LYS A 7 6.90 -6.20 6.65
N PHE A 8 6.80 -7.23 5.82
CA PHE A 8 6.60 -8.61 6.27
C PHE A 8 7.74 -9.49 5.74
N SER A 9 8.13 -10.48 6.55
CA SER A 9 9.14 -11.49 6.16
C SER A 9 8.58 -12.55 5.20
N LYS A 10 7.25 -12.61 5.05
CA LYS A 10 6.55 -13.51 4.14
C LYS A 10 5.64 -12.71 3.19
N SER A 11 5.31 -13.32 2.06
CA SER A 11 4.33 -12.79 1.11
C SER A 11 2.97 -12.57 1.79
N VAL A 12 2.42 -11.38 1.65
CA VAL A 12 1.06 -11.01 2.07
C VAL A 12 0.06 -10.98 0.92
N GLY A 13 0.50 -11.25 -0.31
CA GLY A 13 -0.41 -11.37 -1.45
C GLY A 13 0.28 -11.44 -2.80
N TYR A 14 -0.53 -11.26 -3.84
CA TYR A 14 -0.10 -11.14 -5.22
C TYR A 14 -0.84 -9.97 -5.87
N GLY A 15 -0.32 -9.52 -7.01
CA GLY A 15 -0.93 -8.49 -7.83
C GLY A 15 -0.69 -8.76 -9.31
N PHE A 16 -1.05 -7.82 -10.15
CA PHE A 16 -0.81 -7.88 -11.58
C PHE A 16 -0.10 -6.63 -12.05
N THR A 17 0.82 -6.77 -13.01
CA THR A 17 1.40 -5.61 -13.68
C THR A 17 0.31 -4.87 -14.46
N LYS A 18 0.40 -3.53 -14.49
CA LYS A 18 -0.49 -2.71 -15.31
C LYS A 18 0.00 -2.73 -16.75
N GLY A 19 -0.86 -3.08 -17.70
CA GLY A 19 -0.53 -3.08 -19.13
C GLY A 19 -1.46 -3.97 -19.94
N THR A 20 -1.21 -4.06 -21.25
CA THR A 20 -2.02 -4.82 -22.21
C THR A 20 -1.94 -6.34 -21.99
N ASN A 21 -0.82 -6.82 -21.42
CA ASN A 21 -0.63 -8.22 -21.02
C ASN A 21 -0.24 -8.28 -19.53
N PRO A 22 -1.22 -8.24 -18.61
CA PRO A 22 -0.96 -8.24 -17.18
C PRO A 22 -0.28 -9.55 -16.75
N GLN A 23 0.85 -9.44 -16.08
CA GLN A 23 1.57 -10.58 -15.50
C GLN A 23 1.35 -10.63 -14.00
N ARG A 24 1.13 -11.84 -13.48
CA ARG A 24 0.98 -12.06 -12.04
C ARG A 24 2.32 -11.82 -11.34
N VAL A 25 2.31 -10.89 -10.39
CA VAL A 25 3.43 -10.61 -9.49
C VAL A 25 3.11 -11.27 -8.16
N ASN A 26 3.86 -12.30 -7.81
CA ASN A 26 3.77 -12.95 -6.52
C ASN A 26 4.71 -12.29 -5.50
N ASN A 27 4.63 -12.74 -4.25
CA ASN A 27 5.54 -12.36 -3.18
C ASN A 27 5.50 -10.86 -2.85
N LEU A 28 4.29 -10.28 -2.80
CA LEU A 28 4.12 -8.91 -2.30
C LEU A 28 4.36 -8.92 -0.79
N SER A 29 5.42 -8.28 -0.30
CA SER A 29 5.84 -8.35 1.12
C SER A 29 5.70 -7.02 1.88
N ILE A 30 5.19 -5.97 1.22
CA ILE A 30 4.93 -4.67 1.83
C ILE A 30 3.42 -4.39 1.76
N VAL A 31 2.83 -3.88 2.82
CA VAL A 31 1.48 -3.28 2.78
C VAL A 31 1.61 -1.77 2.87
N VAL A 32 1.04 -1.07 1.89
CA VAL A 32 0.92 0.39 1.90
C VAL A 32 -0.43 0.74 2.51
N VAL A 33 -0.42 1.58 3.55
CA VAL A 33 -1.62 2.04 4.24
C VAL A 33 -1.72 3.55 4.08
N GLY A 34 -2.79 4.03 3.47
CA GLY A 34 -3.12 5.45 3.37
C GLY A 34 -4.18 5.81 4.40
N TYR A 35 -3.97 6.90 5.13
CA TYR A 35 -4.90 7.36 6.16
C TYR A 35 -5.09 8.88 6.11
N ALA A 36 -6.28 9.31 6.50
CA ALA A 36 -6.64 10.72 6.60
C ALA A 36 -7.46 10.98 7.86
N LYS A 37 -7.34 12.19 8.39
CA LYS A 37 -8.16 12.67 9.48
C LYS A 37 -9.43 13.29 8.89
N ASP A 38 -10.60 12.95 9.41
CA ASP A 38 -11.84 13.64 9.07
C ASP A 38 -11.95 14.98 9.80
N ASN A 39 -13.03 15.72 9.52
CA ASN A 39 -13.29 17.04 10.10
C ASN A 39 -13.57 16.99 11.62
N ASN A 40 -13.91 15.81 12.16
CA ASN A 40 -14.14 15.61 13.59
C ASN A 40 -12.86 15.18 14.32
N GLY A 41 -11.74 15.07 13.60
CA GLY A 41 -10.47 14.69 14.16
C GLY A 41 -10.26 13.17 14.30
N VAL A 42 -11.08 12.34 13.65
CA VAL A 42 -10.92 10.88 13.65
C VAL A 42 -10.04 10.47 12.47
N TRP A 43 -9.05 9.62 12.72
CA TRP A 43 -8.19 9.05 11.67
C TRP A 43 -8.83 7.80 11.07
N HIS A 44 -8.96 7.79 9.74
CA HIS A 44 -9.52 6.68 8.97
C HIS A 44 -8.47 6.10 8.04
N ILE A 45 -8.51 4.78 7.86
CA ILE A 45 -7.76 4.09 6.80
C ILE A 45 -8.59 4.21 5.53
N ASN A 46 -8.07 4.92 4.54
CA ASN A 46 -8.77 5.18 3.28
C ASN A 46 -8.32 4.21 2.18
N SER A 47 -7.11 3.66 2.28
CA SER A 47 -6.62 2.64 1.35
C SER A 47 -5.63 1.71 2.03
N MET A 48 -5.66 0.43 1.63
CA MET A 48 -4.70 -0.58 2.02
C MET A 48 -4.48 -1.52 0.85
N TYR A 49 -3.23 -1.69 0.41
CA TYR A 49 -2.91 -2.62 -0.66
C TYR A 49 -1.51 -3.23 -0.52
N PRO A 50 -1.34 -4.52 -0.89
CA PRO A 50 -0.02 -5.15 -1.00
C PRO A 50 0.82 -4.54 -2.12
N SER A 51 2.14 -4.50 -1.92
CA SER A 51 3.13 -3.92 -2.83
C SER A 51 4.48 -4.62 -2.67
N ASN A 52 5.31 -4.54 -3.71
CA ASN A 52 6.74 -4.85 -3.65
C ASN A 52 7.63 -3.62 -3.82
N ARG A 53 7.03 -2.44 -3.97
CA ARG A 53 7.75 -1.17 -4.01
C ARG A 53 7.71 -0.51 -2.65
N HIS A 54 8.88 -0.08 -2.21
CA HIS A 54 8.97 1.08 -1.31
C HIS A 54 8.30 2.26 -2.00
N VAL A 55 7.21 2.74 -1.41
CA VAL A 55 6.53 3.95 -1.81
C VAL A 55 7.10 5.01 -0.87
N LYS A 56 7.71 6.06 -1.44
CA LYS A 56 7.99 7.27 -0.67
C LYS A 56 6.64 7.83 -0.26
N VAL A 57 6.21 7.55 0.96
CA VAL A 57 5.07 8.25 1.53
C VAL A 57 5.56 9.68 1.77
N GLY A 58 5.11 10.61 0.91
CA GLY A 58 5.49 12.02 1.01
C GLY A 58 5.03 12.60 2.35
N GLY A 59 5.99 13.16 3.09
CA GLY A 59 5.74 14.24 4.03
C GLY A 59 6.11 15.54 3.32
N GLY A 60 5.15 16.46 3.22
CA GLY A 60 5.27 17.73 2.49
C GLY A 60 3.99 17.99 1.71
#